data_AF-A0A8H4AAN9-F1
#
_entry.id   AF-A0A8H4AAN9-F1
#
_cell.length_a   1.000
_cell.length_b   1.000
_cell.length_c   1.000
_cell.angle_alpha   90.00
_cell.angle_beta   90.00
_cell.angle_gamma   90.00
#
_symmetry.space_group_name_H-M   'P 1'
#
loop_
_entity.id
_entity.type
_entity.pdbx_description
1 polymer ?
#
loop_
_entity_poly.entity_id
_entity_poly.type
_entity_poly.pdbx_seq_one_letter_code
_entity_poly.pdbx_strand_id
1 'polypeptide(L)'
;MFLGIITKQAGHDKLYSKFKKYFEKDGVVKRYQLGRWICMITDPVIAKNILLQTDVYPKTKMEELIPNSSFAEYLGTNVVFSSGEVWKRHRRVCNPAFKTLPLHLFSETALKMMDILETIDKKPIEIKSLMQWFTLDVLGKVAFGFDFNNLGNPDNAYVKAYNDVQKIILDPIAILFRTERIPVIRQQNLKKVDKLSNLFKEIIKEKYKALAAGKSRGDLLELMLNANENQDNQMLSDTELRLY
;
A
#
# COMPACT_ATOMS: atom_id res chain seq x y z
N MET A 1 26.03 17.22 -2.54
CA MET A 1 24.72 17.23 -1.83
C MET A 1 23.95 15.89 -1.90
N PHE A 2 24.12 15.08 -2.97
CA PHE A 2 23.39 13.80 -3.17
C PHE A 2 23.94 12.59 -2.41
N LEU A 3 25.26 12.53 -2.17
CA LEU A 3 25.94 11.35 -1.57
C LEU A 3 25.47 11.00 -0.15
N GLY A 4 25.07 11.99 0.66
CA GLY A 4 24.58 11.74 2.02
C GLY A 4 23.19 11.09 2.12
N ILE A 5 22.48 10.93 1.00
CA ILE A 5 21.15 10.26 0.96
C ILE A 5 21.31 8.75 0.65
N ILE A 6 22.47 8.33 0.13
CA ILE A 6 22.75 6.93 -0.26
C ILE A 6 23.25 6.10 0.93
N THR A 7 23.70 6.74 2.01
CA THR A 7 24.18 6.04 3.21
C THR A 7 22.99 5.60 4.10
N LYS A 8 23.20 4.59 4.97
CA LYS A 8 22.27 4.11 6.03
C LYS A 8 21.80 5.21 7.02
N GLN A 9 22.08 6.48 6.75
CA GLN A 9 21.62 7.67 7.46
C GLN A 9 20.44 8.38 6.75
N ALA A 10 19.75 7.74 5.80
CA ALA A 10 18.57 8.30 5.14
C ALA A 10 17.26 7.81 5.77
N GLY A 11 16.84 8.46 6.85
CA GLY A 11 15.49 8.32 7.43
C GLY A 11 14.65 9.59 7.22
N HIS A 12 13.34 9.50 7.37
CA HIS A 12 12.43 10.66 7.26
C HIS A 12 12.77 11.74 8.31
N ASP A 13 13.20 11.32 9.50
CA ASP A 13 13.70 12.14 10.61
C ASP A 13 14.98 12.90 10.25
N LYS A 14 15.94 12.23 9.61
CA LYS A 14 17.21 12.83 9.16
C LYS A 14 16.99 13.75 7.97
N LEU A 15 16.06 13.40 7.09
CA LEU A 15 15.61 14.27 6.00
C LEU A 15 14.99 15.56 6.57
N TYR A 16 14.06 15.42 7.52
CA TYR A 16 13.46 16.56 8.19
C TYR A 16 14.53 17.45 8.82
N SER A 17 15.44 16.85 9.61
CA SER A 17 16.54 17.56 10.27
C SER A 17 17.43 18.33 9.27
N LYS A 18 17.71 17.75 8.10
CA LYS A 18 18.52 18.38 7.05
C LYS A 18 17.86 19.64 6.46
N PHE A 19 16.54 19.65 6.35
CA PHE A 19 15.78 20.77 5.78
C PHE A 19 15.08 21.63 6.84
N LYS A 20 15.21 21.30 8.12
CA LYS A 20 14.51 21.92 9.25
C LYS A 20 14.58 23.45 9.22
N LYS A 21 15.78 24.01 9.03
CA LYS A 21 15.99 25.46 8.94
C LYS A 21 15.11 26.13 7.87
N TYR A 22 14.93 25.48 6.72
CA TYR A 22 14.11 26.01 5.63
C TYR A 22 12.63 25.77 5.87
N PHE A 23 12.27 24.63 6.47
CA PHE A 23 10.90 24.35 6.89
C PHE A 23 10.38 25.33 7.94
N GLU A 24 11.20 25.67 8.93
CA GLU A 24 10.85 26.61 9.99
C GLU A 24 10.82 28.07 9.51
N LYS A 25 11.67 28.42 8.55
CA LYS A 25 11.75 29.79 8.04
C LYS A 25 10.72 30.09 6.97
N ASP A 26 10.65 29.25 5.93
CA ASP A 26 9.95 29.55 4.68
C ASP A 26 8.67 28.70 4.53
N GLY A 27 8.49 27.66 5.35
CA GLY A 27 7.32 26.76 5.29
C GLY A 27 7.24 25.89 4.03
N VAL A 28 8.13 26.10 3.05
CA VAL A 28 8.17 25.40 1.76
C VAL A 28 9.63 25.16 1.33
N VAL A 29 9.93 23.96 0.87
CA VAL A 29 11.27 23.56 0.43
C VAL A 29 11.22 22.85 -0.92
N LYS A 30 12.03 23.33 -1.87
CA LYS A 30 12.23 22.67 -3.16
C LYS A 30 13.27 21.55 -3.03
N ARG A 31 12.95 20.35 -3.49
CA ARG A 31 13.83 19.16 -3.43
C ARG A 31 13.79 18.35 -4.72
N TYR A 32 14.90 17.73 -5.08
CA TYR A 32 14.94 16.75 -6.17
C TYR A 32 14.66 15.34 -5.65
N GLN A 33 13.65 14.67 -6.22
CA GLN A 33 13.21 13.32 -5.86
C GLN A 33 12.50 12.66 -7.05
N LEU A 34 12.66 11.34 -7.25
CA LEU A 34 12.04 10.57 -8.34
C LEU A 34 12.32 11.13 -9.74
N GLY A 35 13.51 11.72 -9.92
CA GLY A 35 13.94 12.32 -11.19
C GLY A 35 13.33 13.69 -11.50
N ARG A 36 12.68 14.36 -10.53
CA ARG A 36 12.06 15.68 -10.71
C ARG A 36 12.21 16.59 -9.50
N TRP A 37 11.98 17.87 -9.70
CA TRP A 37 11.84 18.83 -8.61
C TRP A 37 10.43 18.76 -8.02
N ILE A 38 10.34 18.64 -6.70
CA ILE A 38 9.09 18.66 -5.91
C ILE A 38 9.16 19.79 -4.87
N CYS A 39 8.01 20.31 -4.49
CA CYS A 39 7.88 21.24 -3.37
C CYS A 39 7.34 20.48 -2.15
N MET A 40 8.09 20.48 -1.06
CA MET A 40 7.65 19.99 0.24
C MET A 40 7.06 21.15 1.02
N ILE A 41 5.85 20.98 1.54
CA ILE A 41 5.12 22.01 2.30
C ILE A 41 5.06 21.54 3.75
N THR A 42 5.46 22.41 4.67
CA THR A 42 5.38 22.18 6.13
C THR A 42 4.55 23.23 6.84
N ASP A 43 4.26 24.36 6.19
CA ASP A 43 3.33 25.36 6.73
C ASP A 43 1.88 24.81 6.72
N PRO A 44 1.19 24.79 7.87
CA PRO A 44 -0.14 24.21 7.97
C PRO A 44 -1.22 25.04 7.25
N VAL A 45 -1.04 26.35 7.11
CA VAL A 45 -1.97 27.23 6.39
C VAL A 45 -1.89 26.96 4.89
N ILE A 46 -0.67 26.88 4.35
CA ILE A 46 -0.43 26.53 2.94
C ILE A 46 -0.91 25.10 2.67
N ALA A 47 -0.57 24.14 3.54
CA ALA A 47 -1.00 22.75 3.42
C ALA A 47 -2.53 22.63 3.40
N LYS A 48 -3.23 23.32 4.30
CA LYS A 48 -4.70 23.35 4.32
C LYS A 48 -5.27 23.89 3.01
N ASN A 49 -4.74 25.00 2.49
CA ASN A 49 -5.23 25.59 1.24
C ASN A 49 -5.05 24.63 0.06
N ILE A 50 -3.90 23.95 -0.03
CA ILE A 50 -3.62 22.98 -1.10
C ILE A 50 -4.51 21.73 -0.97
N LEU A 51 -4.64 21.18 0.23
CA LEU A 51 -5.41 19.95 0.47
C LEU A 51 -6.93 20.14 0.30
N LEU A 52 -7.45 21.36 0.47
CA LEU A 52 -8.87 21.66 0.27
C LEU A 52 -9.23 21.94 -1.20
N GLN A 53 -8.28 22.36 -2.03
CA GLN A 53 -8.51 22.70 -3.43
C GLN A 53 -8.17 21.52 -4.35
N THR A 54 -8.91 20.42 -4.23
CA THR A 54 -8.62 19.16 -4.96
C THR A 54 -8.71 19.25 -6.47
N ASP A 55 -9.45 20.25 -6.99
CA ASP A 55 -9.57 20.48 -8.44
C ASP A 55 -8.34 21.21 -9.01
N VAL A 56 -7.70 22.06 -8.19
CA VAL A 56 -6.47 22.80 -8.55
C VAL A 56 -5.24 21.93 -8.28
N TYR A 57 -5.26 21.19 -7.17
CA TYR A 57 -4.17 20.31 -6.74
C TYR A 57 -4.66 18.85 -6.64
N PRO A 58 -4.94 18.19 -7.78
CA PRO A 58 -5.33 16.78 -7.78
C PRO A 58 -4.15 15.91 -7.31
N LYS A 59 -4.47 14.71 -6.81
CA LYS A 59 -3.42 13.73 -6.49
C LYS A 59 -2.63 13.41 -7.75
N THR A 60 -1.30 13.35 -7.61
CA THR A 60 -0.42 12.93 -8.68
C THR A 60 -0.63 11.46 -8.99
N LYS A 61 -0.86 11.12 -10.27
CA LYS A 61 -0.94 9.71 -10.69
C LYS A 61 0.45 9.08 -10.62
N MET A 62 0.51 7.80 -10.25
CA MET A 62 1.80 7.10 -10.15
C MET A 62 2.50 6.99 -11.50
N GLU A 63 1.76 6.78 -12.59
CA GLU A 63 2.32 6.78 -13.94
C GLU A 63 2.89 8.15 -14.32
N GLU A 64 2.30 9.25 -13.86
CA GLU A 64 2.85 10.59 -14.10
C GLU A 64 4.10 10.83 -13.25
N LEU A 65 4.14 10.30 -12.01
CA LEU A 65 5.24 10.47 -11.07
C LEU A 65 6.47 9.64 -11.48
N ILE A 66 6.26 8.38 -11.80
CA ILE A 66 7.27 7.37 -12.12
C ILE A 66 6.84 6.56 -13.36
N PRO A 67 6.80 7.19 -14.55
CA PRO A 67 6.40 6.51 -15.77
C PRO A 67 7.31 5.33 -16.09
N ASN A 68 6.70 4.28 -16.65
CA ASN A 68 7.36 3.00 -16.93
C ASN A 68 8.01 2.37 -15.68
N SER A 69 7.42 2.53 -14.50
CA SER A 69 7.86 1.81 -13.30
C SER A 69 7.00 0.56 -13.06
N SER A 70 7.63 -0.51 -12.57
CA SER A 70 6.95 -1.75 -12.18
C SER A 70 5.90 -1.48 -11.10
N PHE A 71 6.18 -0.51 -10.23
CA PHE A 71 5.28 -0.09 -9.16
C PHE A 71 4.06 0.70 -9.66
N ALA A 72 4.23 1.63 -10.61
CA ALA A 72 3.10 2.35 -11.20
C ALA A 72 2.18 1.38 -11.95
N GLU A 73 2.75 0.45 -12.70
CA GLU A 73 2.01 -0.58 -13.43
C GLU A 73 1.26 -1.52 -12.48
N TYR A 74 1.92 -1.94 -11.38
CA TYR A 74 1.27 -2.73 -10.34
C TYR A 74 0.04 -2.05 -9.78
N LEU A 75 0.20 -0.80 -9.35
CA LEU A 75 -0.83 -0.04 -8.66
C LEU A 75 -1.96 0.41 -9.58
N GLY A 76 -1.70 0.63 -10.86
CA GLY A 76 -2.70 1.04 -11.85
C GLY A 76 -3.65 2.13 -11.34
N THR A 77 -4.94 1.97 -11.69
CA THR A 77 -6.02 2.83 -11.20
C THR A 77 -6.58 2.28 -9.89
N ASN A 78 -6.55 3.08 -8.82
CA ASN A 78 -6.99 2.67 -7.49
C ASN A 78 -7.48 3.86 -6.64
N VAL A 79 -8.15 3.57 -5.52
CA VAL A 79 -8.71 4.61 -4.64
C VAL A 79 -7.65 5.52 -3.98
N VAL A 80 -6.42 5.04 -3.83
CA VAL A 80 -5.35 5.78 -3.14
C VAL A 80 -4.83 6.90 -4.02
N PHE A 81 -4.54 6.61 -5.30
CA PHE A 81 -3.87 7.51 -6.23
C PHE A 81 -4.80 8.18 -7.25
N SER A 82 -6.05 7.73 -7.41
CA SER A 82 -7.01 8.38 -8.31
C SER A 82 -7.62 9.66 -7.70
N SER A 83 -8.08 10.55 -8.58
CA SER A 83 -8.81 11.80 -8.28
C SER A 83 -10.10 11.90 -9.11
N GLY A 84 -10.95 12.89 -8.80
CA GLY A 84 -12.16 13.19 -9.58
C GLY A 84 -13.17 12.04 -9.63
N GLU A 85 -13.83 11.85 -10.77
CA GLU A 85 -14.88 10.84 -10.95
C GLU A 85 -14.37 9.40 -10.79
N VAL A 86 -13.13 9.12 -11.22
CA VAL A 86 -12.51 7.80 -11.02
C VAL A 86 -12.39 7.51 -9.52
N TRP A 87 -11.89 8.45 -8.74
CA TRP A 87 -11.82 8.28 -7.28
C TRP A 87 -13.20 8.10 -6.66
N LYS A 88 -14.20 8.90 -7.07
CA LYS A 88 -15.58 8.78 -6.56
C LYS A 88 -16.15 7.39 -6.84
N ARG A 89 -15.96 6.85 -8.04
CA ARG A 89 -16.36 5.48 -8.42
C ARG A 89 -15.73 4.43 -7.50
N HIS A 90 -14.42 4.48 -7.30
CA HIS A 90 -13.71 3.55 -6.41
C HIS A 90 -14.19 3.67 -4.95
N ARG A 91 -14.36 4.90 -4.43
CA ARG A 91 -14.88 5.16 -3.08
C ARG A 91 -16.29 4.64 -2.85
N ARG A 92 -17.17 4.70 -3.86
CA ARG A 92 -18.54 4.17 -3.76
C ARG A 92 -18.56 2.68 -3.46
N VAL A 93 -17.68 1.91 -4.11
CA VAL A 93 -17.55 0.46 -3.89
C VAL A 93 -16.87 0.15 -2.55
N CYS A 94 -15.83 0.89 -2.18
CA CYS A 94 -15.06 0.62 -0.96
C CYS A 94 -15.77 1.06 0.32
N ASN A 95 -16.42 2.22 0.30
CA ASN A 95 -16.96 2.86 1.51
C ASN A 95 -17.89 1.95 2.32
N PRO A 96 -18.87 1.23 1.72
CA PRO A 96 -19.74 0.33 2.47
C PRO A 96 -18.93 -0.67 3.29
N ALA A 97 -17.87 -1.22 2.71
CA ALA A 97 -17.07 -2.24 3.33
C ALA A 97 -16.23 -1.71 4.52
N PHE A 98 -15.83 -0.44 4.50
CA PHE A 98 -15.11 0.19 5.61
C PHE A 98 -16.01 0.80 6.70
N LYS A 99 -17.35 0.78 6.55
CA LYS A 99 -18.27 1.31 7.59
C LYS A 99 -18.35 0.41 8.81
N THR A 100 -18.26 -0.89 8.62
CA THR A 100 -18.40 -1.90 9.69
C THR A 100 -17.18 -2.79 9.68
N LEU A 101 -16.23 -2.52 10.58
CA LEU A 101 -15.05 -3.36 10.75
C LEU A 101 -15.30 -4.42 11.83
N PRO A 102 -15.03 -5.71 11.56
CA PRO A 102 -15.21 -6.78 12.53
C PRO A 102 -14.09 -6.74 13.58
N LEU A 103 -14.27 -5.95 14.64
CA LEU A 103 -13.28 -5.74 15.72
C LEU A 103 -12.85 -7.03 16.44
N HIS A 104 -13.68 -8.08 16.41
CA HIS A 104 -13.32 -9.38 16.97
C HIS A 104 -12.12 -10.01 16.25
N LEU A 105 -12.01 -9.87 14.91
CA LEU A 105 -10.87 -10.42 14.14
C LEU A 105 -9.54 -9.72 14.49
N PHE A 106 -9.59 -8.44 14.84
CA PHE A 106 -8.43 -7.72 15.37
C PHE A 106 -8.01 -8.30 16.72
N SER A 107 -8.99 -8.50 17.61
CA SER A 107 -8.76 -9.00 18.96
C SER A 107 -8.21 -10.44 18.96
N GLU A 108 -8.80 -11.33 18.17
CA GLU A 108 -8.32 -12.70 17.99
C GLU A 108 -6.89 -12.77 17.46
N THR A 109 -6.57 -11.94 16.45
CA THR A 109 -5.23 -11.91 15.86
C THR A 109 -4.22 -11.28 16.82
N ALA A 110 -4.66 -10.35 17.69
CA ALA A 110 -3.82 -9.75 18.73
C ALA A 110 -3.54 -10.74 19.85
N LEU A 111 -4.54 -11.52 20.28
CA LEU A 111 -4.37 -12.61 21.25
C LEU A 111 -3.38 -13.65 20.72
N LYS A 112 -3.55 -14.10 19.47
CA LYS A 112 -2.57 -14.99 18.81
C LYS A 112 -1.15 -14.42 18.81
N MET A 113 -1.00 -13.12 18.57
CA MET A 113 0.31 -12.46 18.63
C MET A 113 0.87 -12.48 20.05
N MET A 114 0.05 -12.22 21.08
CA MET A 114 0.46 -12.29 22.48
C MET A 114 0.88 -13.72 22.88
N ASP A 115 0.11 -14.74 22.49
CA ASP A 115 0.46 -16.15 22.74
C ASP A 115 1.83 -16.49 22.15
N ILE A 116 2.12 -16.05 20.92
CA ILE A 116 3.42 -16.25 20.28
C ILE A 116 4.51 -15.52 21.08
N LEU A 117 4.28 -14.28 21.49
CA LEU A 117 5.24 -13.51 22.27
C LEU A 117 5.57 -14.16 23.62
N GLU A 118 4.59 -14.80 24.27
CA GLU A 118 4.81 -15.55 25.51
C GLU A 118 5.75 -16.75 25.33
N THR A 119 5.80 -17.34 24.14
CA THR A 119 6.72 -18.45 23.83
C THR A 119 8.14 -18.01 23.50
N ILE A 120 8.37 -16.73 23.21
CA ILE A 120 9.69 -16.22 22.83
C ILE A 120 10.50 -15.93 24.09
N ASP A 121 11.38 -16.85 24.45
CA ASP A 121 12.22 -16.71 25.64
C ASP A 121 13.29 -15.61 25.46
N LYS A 122 13.10 -14.46 26.16
CA LYS A 122 14.08 -13.38 26.46
C LYS A 122 14.98 -12.91 25.31
N LYS A 123 14.63 -13.19 24.07
CA LYS A 123 15.36 -12.78 22.88
C LYS A 123 14.81 -11.45 22.35
N PRO A 124 15.67 -10.59 21.79
CA PRO A 124 15.20 -9.41 21.08
C PRO A 124 14.26 -9.80 19.94
N ILE A 125 13.15 -9.07 19.82
CA ILE A 125 12.13 -9.29 18.79
C ILE A 125 12.15 -8.10 17.84
N GLU A 126 12.08 -8.39 16.54
CA GLU A 126 11.98 -7.38 15.51
C GLU A 126 10.52 -6.92 15.37
N ILE A 127 10.17 -5.81 16.04
CA ILE A 127 8.80 -5.30 16.13
C ILE A 127 8.23 -4.89 14.76
N LYS A 128 9.05 -4.41 13.82
CA LYS A 128 8.56 -3.98 12.51
C LYS A 128 7.95 -5.15 11.75
N SER A 129 8.64 -6.29 11.70
CA SER A 129 8.18 -7.50 11.02
C SER A 129 7.00 -8.11 11.76
N LEU A 130 7.03 -8.14 13.10
CA LEU A 130 5.89 -8.61 13.88
C LEU A 130 4.61 -7.82 13.59
N MET A 131 4.69 -6.49 13.62
CA MET A 131 3.56 -5.61 13.30
C MET A 131 3.12 -5.75 11.84
N GLN A 132 4.06 -5.96 10.91
CA GLN A 132 3.73 -6.24 9.52
C GLN A 132 2.95 -7.55 9.38
N TRP A 133 3.38 -8.64 10.03
CA TRP A 133 2.69 -9.93 10.00
C TRP A 133 1.30 -9.84 10.63
N PHE A 134 1.21 -9.20 11.80
CA PHE A 134 -0.06 -8.95 12.48
C PHE A 134 -1.04 -8.17 11.59
N THR A 135 -0.60 -7.05 11.02
CA THR A 135 -1.48 -6.21 10.17
C THR A 135 -1.89 -6.91 8.89
N LEU A 136 -1.01 -7.69 8.26
CA LEU A 136 -1.35 -8.49 7.09
C LEU A 136 -2.32 -9.63 7.42
N ASP A 137 -2.18 -10.30 8.57
CA ASP A 137 -3.11 -11.35 9.01
C ASP A 137 -4.51 -10.76 9.29
N VAL A 138 -4.57 -9.62 9.99
CA VAL A 138 -5.84 -8.91 10.20
C VAL A 138 -6.46 -8.50 8.87
N LEU A 139 -5.67 -7.88 7.97
CA LEU A 139 -6.16 -7.45 6.66
C LEU A 139 -6.67 -8.66 5.86
N GLY A 140 -5.95 -9.78 5.84
CA GLY A 140 -6.38 -10.99 5.15
C GLY A 140 -7.76 -11.47 5.60
N LYS A 141 -7.96 -11.56 6.91
CA LYS A 141 -9.21 -12.02 7.51
C LYS A 141 -10.35 -11.03 7.29
N VAL A 142 -10.11 -9.74 7.51
CA VAL A 142 -11.13 -8.69 7.38
C VAL A 142 -11.48 -8.43 5.91
N ALA A 143 -10.47 -8.34 5.05
CA ALA A 143 -10.65 -7.94 3.66
C ALA A 143 -11.14 -9.10 2.79
N PHE A 144 -10.52 -10.27 2.94
CA PHE A 144 -10.70 -11.39 2.01
C PHE A 144 -11.29 -12.65 2.69
N GLY A 145 -11.54 -12.62 4.00
CA GLY A 145 -11.88 -13.83 4.74
C GLY A 145 -10.78 -14.90 4.69
N PHE A 146 -9.53 -14.48 4.46
CA PHE A 146 -8.37 -15.33 4.19
C PHE A 146 -7.34 -15.26 5.34
N ASP A 147 -6.97 -16.40 5.91
CA ASP A 147 -5.92 -16.45 6.94
C ASP A 147 -4.56 -16.72 6.30
N PHE A 148 -3.74 -15.68 6.15
CA PHE A 148 -2.36 -15.82 5.69
C PHE A 148 -1.47 -16.59 6.67
N ASN A 149 -1.84 -16.59 7.96
CA ASN A 149 -1.05 -17.15 9.05
C ASN A 149 0.41 -16.67 9.06
N ASN A 150 0.65 -15.39 8.79
CA ASN A 150 1.98 -14.78 8.78
C ASN A 150 2.63 -14.81 10.18
N LEU A 151 1.83 -14.63 11.24
CA LEU A 151 2.33 -14.71 12.62
C LEU A 151 2.86 -16.12 12.96
N GLY A 152 2.18 -17.17 12.49
CA GLY A 152 2.59 -18.56 12.75
C GLY A 152 3.61 -19.11 11.74
N ASN A 153 3.64 -18.56 10.53
CA ASN A 153 4.55 -18.95 9.46
C ASN A 153 5.11 -17.71 8.74
N PRO A 154 6.12 -17.04 9.33
CA PRO A 154 6.68 -15.81 8.79
C PRO A 154 7.46 -16.00 7.48
N ASP A 155 7.78 -17.24 7.12
CA ASP A 155 8.51 -17.61 5.90
C ASP A 155 7.60 -18.00 4.72
N ASN A 156 6.30 -17.73 4.81
CA ASN A 156 5.35 -18.07 3.77
C ASN A 156 5.55 -17.24 2.47
N ALA A 157 4.90 -17.69 1.40
CA ALA A 157 5.04 -17.09 0.08
C ALA A 157 4.54 -15.63 0.01
N TYR A 158 3.52 -15.27 0.80
CA TYR A 158 2.92 -13.94 0.85
C TYR A 158 3.87 -12.93 1.49
N VAL A 159 4.44 -13.25 2.66
CA VAL A 159 5.45 -12.40 3.33
C VAL A 159 6.65 -12.16 2.41
N LYS A 160 7.16 -13.23 1.79
CA LYS A 160 8.31 -13.15 0.88
C LYS A 160 8.01 -12.27 -0.33
N ALA A 161 6.88 -12.49 -1.01
CA ALA A 161 6.48 -11.69 -2.17
C ALA A 161 6.24 -10.22 -1.81
N TYR A 162 5.57 -9.95 -0.68
CA TYR A 162 5.33 -8.59 -0.19
C TYR A 162 6.65 -7.87 0.13
N ASN A 163 7.56 -8.55 0.85
CA ASN A 163 8.87 -7.99 1.19
C ASN A 163 9.74 -7.71 -0.04
N ASP A 164 9.67 -8.57 -1.07
CA ASP A 164 10.39 -8.35 -2.32
C ASP A 164 9.90 -7.10 -3.06
N VAL A 165 8.58 -6.86 -3.07
CA VAL A 165 7.99 -5.64 -3.64
C VAL A 165 8.32 -4.41 -2.79
N GLN A 166 8.26 -4.50 -1.46
CA GLN A 166 8.66 -3.40 -0.56
C GLN A 166 10.11 -2.97 -0.77
N LYS A 167 11.03 -3.92 -0.99
CA LYS A 167 12.44 -3.61 -1.29
C LYS A 167 12.61 -2.83 -2.59
N ILE A 168 11.76 -3.06 -3.59
CA ILE A 168 11.76 -2.29 -4.84
C ILE A 168 11.28 -0.86 -4.59
N ILE A 169 10.14 -0.72 -3.89
CA ILE A 169 9.50 0.58 -3.63
C ILE A 169 10.38 1.48 -2.77
N LEU A 170 11.04 0.89 -1.77
CA LEU A 170 11.82 1.60 -0.76
C LEU A 170 13.33 1.65 -1.08
N ASP A 171 13.76 1.22 -2.27
CA ASP A 171 15.17 1.29 -2.68
C ASP A 171 15.62 2.76 -2.80
N PRO A 172 16.56 3.23 -1.94
CA PRO A 172 17.03 4.62 -1.96
C PRO A 172 17.66 5.02 -3.30
N ILE A 173 18.31 4.07 -3.99
CA ILE A 173 18.95 4.32 -5.28
C ILE A 173 17.87 4.48 -6.35
N ALA A 174 16.86 3.61 -6.36
CA ALA A 174 15.71 3.74 -7.24
C ALA A 174 14.95 5.07 -7.03
N ILE A 175 14.74 5.48 -5.78
CA ILE A 175 14.04 6.72 -5.42
C ILE A 175 14.79 7.96 -5.93
N LEU A 176 16.12 7.97 -5.85
CA LEU A 176 16.94 9.10 -6.29
C LEU A 176 17.15 9.13 -7.80
N PHE A 177 17.48 7.97 -8.38
CA PHE A 177 18.03 7.89 -9.75
C PHE A 177 17.12 7.21 -10.76
N ARG A 178 15.93 6.74 -10.36
CA ARG A 178 14.97 6.07 -11.27
C ARG A 178 15.61 4.89 -12.01
N THR A 179 16.19 3.95 -11.25
CA THR A 179 16.90 2.76 -11.79
C THR A 179 16.03 1.90 -12.71
N GLU A 180 14.71 1.92 -12.55
CA GLU A 180 13.77 1.21 -13.44
C GLU A 180 13.69 1.76 -14.87
N ARG A 181 14.41 2.83 -15.21
CA ARG A 181 14.68 3.18 -16.62
C ARG A 181 15.55 2.14 -17.32
N ILE A 182 16.28 1.32 -16.57
CA ILE A 182 17.13 0.25 -17.11
C ILE A 182 16.23 -0.98 -17.37
N PRO A 183 16.09 -1.44 -18.63
CA PRO A 183 15.12 -2.49 -18.99
C PRO A 183 15.29 -3.80 -18.20
N VAL A 184 16.53 -4.21 -17.95
CA VAL A 184 16.84 -5.45 -17.21
C VAL A 184 16.36 -5.37 -15.76
N ILE A 185 16.60 -4.25 -15.08
CA ILE A 185 16.16 -4.04 -13.68
C ILE A 185 14.63 -4.02 -13.63
N ARG A 186 14.00 -3.27 -14.55
CA ARG A 186 12.53 -3.20 -14.65
C ARG A 186 11.92 -4.59 -14.85
N GLN A 187 12.46 -5.39 -15.77
CA GLN A 187 11.93 -6.73 -16.03
C GLN A 187 12.03 -7.65 -14.81
N GLN A 188 13.13 -7.57 -14.04
CA GLN A 188 13.25 -8.34 -12.80
C GLN A 188 12.25 -7.89 -11.74
N ASN A 189 12.02 -6.58 -11.62
CA ASN A 189 11.07 -6.03 -10.66
C ASN A 189 9.62 -6.36 -11.03
N LEU A 190 9.28 -6.31 -12.32
CA LEU A 190 7.97 -6.74 -12.83
C LEU A 190 7.66 -8.19 -12.45
N LYS A 191 8.61 -9.12 -12.59
CA LYS A 191 8.40 -10.52 -12.17
C LYS A 191 8.04 -10.66 -10.69
N LYS A 192 8.63 -9.86 -9.81
CA LYS A 192 8.35 -9.87 -8.37
C LYS A 192 6.96 -9.29 -8.06
N VAL A 193 6.63 -8.20 -8.74
CA VAL A 193 5.31 -7.57 -8.71
C VAL A 193 4.23 -8.54 -9.20
N ASP A 194 4.45 -9.21 -10.32
CA ASP A 194 3.52 -10.18 -10.92
C ASP A 194 3.30 -11.37 -9.99
N LYS A 195 4.37 -11.86 -9.35
CA LYS A 195 4.26 -12.92 -8.34
C LYS A 195 3.31 -12.53 -7.22
N LEU A 196 3.47 -11.32 -6.65
CA LEU A 196 2.55 -10.82 -5.62
C LEU A 196 1.13 -10.66 -6.16
N SER A 197 0.98 -10.09 -7.35
CA SER A 197 -0.34 -9.91 -7.97
C SER A 197 -1.06 -11.25 -8.21
N ASN A 198 -0.35 -12.30 -8.59
CA ASN A 198 -0.95 -13.61 -8.85
C ASN A 198 -1.44 -14.27 -7.56
N LEU A 199 -0.69 -14.14 -6.47
CA LEU A 199 -1.14 -14.60 -5.15
C LEU A 199 -2.47 -13.96 -4.72
N PHE A 200 -2.62 -12.64 -4.92
CA PHE A 200 -3.90 -11.97 -4.62
C PHE A 200 -5.03 -12.38 -5.57
N LYS A 201 -4.73 -12.58 -6.87
CA LYS A 201 -5.72 -13.08 -7.83
C LYS A 201 -6.22 -14.49 -7.46
N GLU A 202 -5.36 -15.35 -6.94
CA GLU A 202 -5.74 -16.68 -6.45
C GLU A 202 -6.72 -16.58 -5.28
N ILE A 203 -6.48 -15.70 -4.31
CA ILE A 203 -7.38 -15.45 -3.17
C ILE A 203 -8.75 -14.98 -3.66
N ILE A 204 -8.79 -14.02 -4.60
CA ILE A 204 -10.04 -13.52 -5.18
C ILE A 204 -10.79 -14.65 -5.91
N LYS A 205 -10.07 -15.48 -6.67
CA LYS A 205 -10.66 -16.62 -7.39
C LYS A 205 -11.23 -17.67 -6.43
N GLU A 206 -10.56 -17.96 -5.32
CA GLU A 206 -11.07 -18.84 -4.28
C GLU A 206 -12.31 -18.26 -3.60
N LYS A 207 -12.34 -16.95 -3.37
CA LYS A 207 -13.51 -16.26 -2.83
C LYS A 207 -14.72 -16.38 -3.76
N TYR A 208 -14.56 -16.14 -5.07
CA TYR A 208 -15.66 -16.35 -6.03
C TYR A 208 -16.21 -17.78 -6.01
N LYS A 209 -15.32 -18.79 -5.92
CA LYS A 209 -15.75 -20.20 -5.78
C LYS A 209 -16.52 -20.44 -4.48
N ALA A 210 -16.10 -19.84 -3.38
CA ALA A 210 -16.79 -19.98 -2.09
C ALA A 210 -18.19 -19.34 -2.13
N LEU A 211 -18.33 -18.17 -2.75
CA LEU A 211 -19.63 -17.50 -2.94
C LEU A 211 -20.57 -18.33 -3.83
N ALA A 212 -20.06 -18.88 -4.94
CA ALA A 212 -20.85 -19.78 -5.81
C ALA A 212 -21.32 -21.05 -5.08
N ALA A 213 -20.57 -21.50 -4.07
CA ALA A 213 -20.95 -22.62 -3.20
C ALA A 213 -21.86 -22.21 -2.02
N GLY A 214 -22.36 -20.96 -2.00
CA GLY A 214 -23.25 -20.45 -0.95
C GLY A 214 -22.56 -20.09 0.37
N LYS A 215 -21.22 -20.06 0.43
CA LYS A 215 -20.46 -19.72 1.64
C LYS A 215 -20.23 -18.21 1.71
N SER A 216 -21.29 -17.48 2.06
CA SER A 216 -21.23 -16.06 2.39
C SER A 216 -20.61 -15.86 3.78
N ARG A 217 -19.68 -14.90 3.90
CA ARG A 217 -19.02 -14.53 5.16
C ARG A 217 -19.18 -13.06 5.52
N GLY A 218 -19.62 -12.23 4.58
CA GLY A 218 -19.81 -10.78 4.81
C GLY A 218 -18.50 -10.01 5.00
N ASP A 219 -17.39 -10.51 4.46
CA ASP A 219 -16.10 -9.80 4.46
C ASP A 219 -16.08 -8.61 3.47
N LEU A 220 -15.03 -7.79 3.57
CA LEU A 220 -14.91 -6.54 2.80
C LEU A 220 -15.06 -6.78 1.29
N LEU A 221 -14.40 -7.82 0.76
CA LEU A 221 -14.43 -8.15 -0.65
C LEU A 221 -15.84 -8.54 -1.09
N GLU A 222 -16.56 -9.33 -0.30
CA GLU A 222 -17.96 -9.65 -0.60
C GLU A 222 -18.86 -8.40 -0.61
N LEU A 223 -18.69 -7.50 0.36
CA LEU A 223 -19.42 -6.22 0.38
C LEU A 223 -19.10 -5.36 -0.85
N MET A 224 -17.85 -5.37 -1.29
CA MET A 224 -17.42 -4.66 -2.49
C MET A 224 -17.98 -5.28 -3.77
N LEU A 225 -17.99 -6.62 -3.88
CA LEU A 225 -18.57 -7.33 -5.02
C LEU A 225 -20.08 -7.04 -5.13
N ASN A 226 -20.81 -7.12 -4.03
CA ASN A 226 -22.23 -6.78 -3.98
C ASN A 226 -22.47 -5.30 -4.34
N ALA A 227 -21.63 -4.38 -3.85
CA ALA A 227 -21.73 -2.96 -4.23
C ALA A 227 -21.41 -2.71 -5.71
N ASN A 228 -20.58 -3.57 -6.32
CA ASN A 228 -20.22 -3.50 -7.72
C ASN A 228 -21.33 -4.02 -8.65
N GLU A 229 -22.00 -5.14 -8.28
CA GLU A 229 -23.06 -5.77 -9.07
C GLU A 229 -24.38 -4.97 -9.10
N ASN A 230 -24.66 -4.18 -8.07
CA ASN A 230 -25.91 -3.42 -7.95
C ASN A 230 -25.98 -2.15 -8.84
N GLN A 231 -25.02 -1.92 -9.75
CA GLN A 231 -24.97 -0.66 -10.53
C GLN A 231 -24.66 -0.87 -12.02
N ASP A 232 -25.67 -0.59 -12.85
CA ASP A 232 -25.55 -0.53 -14.31
C ASP A 232 -24.57 0.60 -14.71
N ASN A 233 -23.47 0.22 -15.37
CA ASN A 233 -22.48 1.08 -16.08
C ASN A 233 -21.27 1.66 -15.32
N GLN A 234 -20.98 1.30 -14.06
CA GLN A 234 -19.75 1.76 -13.37
C GLN A 234 -18.99 0.68 -12.58
N MET A 235 -19.02 -0.56 -13.05
CA MET A 235 -18.33 -1.66 -12.38
C MET A 235 -16.81 -1.48 -12.40
N LEU A 236 -16.16 -1.75 -11.27
CA LEU A 236 -14.71 -1.92 -11.18
C LEU A 236 -14.33 -3.26 -11.83
N SER A 237 -13.26 -3.23 -12.63
CA SER A 237 -12.68 -4.43 -13.23
C SER A 237 -11.96 -5.30 -12.19
N ASP A 238 -11.77 -6.59 -12.46
CA ASP A 238 -10.96 -7.48 -11.59
C ASP A 238 -9.54 -6.96 -11.36
N THR A 239 -8.98 -6.23 -12.33
CA THR A 239 -7.66 -5.59 -12.23
C THR A 239 -7.67 -4.40 -11.29
N GLU A 240 -8.81 -3.75 -11.10
CA GLU A 240 -9.01 -2.69 -10.12
C GLU A 240 -9.40 -3.26 -8.75
N LEU A 241 -10.16 -4.35 -8.71
CA LEU A 241 -10.58 -5.02 -7.47
C LEU A 241 -9.40 -5.67 -6.72
N ARG A 242 -8.36 -6.14 -7.41
CA ARG A 242 -7.14 -6.69 -6.77
C ARG A 242 -6.30 -5.67 -6.00
N LEU A 243 -6.64 -4.38 -6.10
CA LEU A 243 -5.86 -3.26 -5.55
C LEU A 243 -6.43 -2.72 -4.24
N TYR A 244 -7.36 -3.46 -3.65
CA TYR A 244 -7.96 -3.24 -2.34
C TYR A 244 -7.63 -4.43 -1.44
#